data_AF-A0A954NRH4-F1
#
_entry.id   AF-A0A954NRH4-F1
#
_cell.length_a   1.000
_cell.length_b   1.000
_cell.length_c   1.000
_cell.angle_alpha   90.00
_cell.angle_beta   90.00
_cell.angle_gamma   90.00
#
_symmetry.space_group_name_H-M   'P 1'
#
loop_
_entity.id
_entity.type
_entity.pdbx_description
1 polymer ?
#
loop_
_entity_poly.entity_id
_entity_poly.type
_entity_poly.pdbx_seq_one_letter_code
_entity_poly.pdbx_strand_id
1 'polypeptide(L)'
;MNQHPINEWISLETRRQFFGRAAKGLGAAAMASLVQHPAQAESGGVLNGGHFPARAKRVIWLFMAGAPSHLDTFDYKPEMVDWFNKDLPESVRKGQRLTTMTASQARFPIAPSMFRFDQYGESGKYVSELLPKTGSMSDDLAFIQTVWTEAINHDPAITYIQTGNQIPGRPTLGAWVSYGLGTMNRNLPDFVVLNCEPRGQALYSRLWGSGFLPSVHSG
;
A
#
# COMPACT_ATOMS: atom_id res chain seq x y z
N MET A 1 78.61 9.67 -2.92
CA MET A 1 77.48 9.69 -1.97
C MET A 1 76.28 9.15 -2.75
N ASN A 2 75.99 7.85 -2.65
CA ASN A 2 74.94 7.22 -3.45
C ASN A 2 73.59 7.73 -2.92
N GLN A 3 72.94 8.61 -3.68
CA GLN A 3 71.57 8.99 -3.35
C GLN A 3 70.69 7.76 -3.51
N HIS A 4 69.81 7.55 -2.53
CA HIS A 4 68.89 6.43 -2.54
C HIS A 4 67.97 6.55 -3.78
N PRO A 5 67.75 5.48 -4.57
CA PRO A 5 67.01 5.57 -5.84
C PRO A 5 65.62 6.21 -5.74
N ILE A 6 64.97 6.07 -4.57
CA ILE A 6 63.67 6.70 -4.29
C ILE A 6 63.79 8.23 -4.24
N ASN A 7 64.86 8.77 -3.66
CA ASN A 7 65.06 10.22 -3.53
C ASN A 7 65.39 10.86 -4.88
N GLU A 8 66.11 10.14 -5.73
CA GLU A 8 66.36 10.55 -7.12
C GLU A 8 65.06 10.54 -7.93
N TRP A 9 64.24 9.50 -7.79
CA TRP A 9 62.92 9.43 -8.44
C TRP A 9 61.97 10.55 -8.01
N ILE A 10 61.94 10.91 -6.72
CA ILE A 10 61.15 12.06 -6.22
C ILE A 10 61.68 13.37 -6.82
N SER A 11 63.00 13.52 -6.92
CA SER A 11 63.63 14.74 -7.45
C SER A 11 63.39 14.92 -8.96
N LEU A 12 63.19 13.82 -9.70
CA LEU A 12 62.88 13.81 -11.13
C LEU A 12 61.38 13.94 -11.43
N GLU A 13 60.51 13.89 -10.42
CA GLU A 13 59.06 14.02 -10.63
C GLU A 13 58.68 15.45 -10.99
N THR A 14 58.22 15.65 -12.23
CA THR A 14 57.73 16.94 -12.68
C THR A 14 56.33 17.23 -12.11
N ARG A 15 55.98 18.51 -11.96
CA ARG A 15 54.63 18.94 -11.56
C ARG A 15 53.53 18.28 -12.41
N ARG A 16 53.76 18.13 -13.72
CA ARG A 16 52.83 17.47 -14.66
C ARG A 16 52.61 16.00 -14.30
N GLN A 17 53.67 15.26 -13.96
CA GLN A 17 53.57 13.86 -13.56
C GLN A 17 52.87 13.70 -12.21
N PHE A 18 53.23 14.53 -11.23
CA PHE A 18 52.59 14.54 -9.92
C PHE A 18 51.07 14.80 -10.03
N PHE A 19 50.67 15.90 -10.67
CA PHE A 19 49.25 16.22 -10.84
C PHE A 19 48.53 15.22 -11.74
N GLY A 20 49.19 14.70 -12.79
CA GLY A 20 48.62 13.67 -13.66
C GLY A 20 48.36 12.34 -12.94
N ARG A 21 49.22 11.95 -12.00
CA ARG A 21 49.03 10.74 -11.17
C ARG A 21 47.99 10.95 -10.08
N ALA A 22 48.04 12.08 -9.39
CA ALA A 22 47.06 12.42 -8.37
C ALA A 22 45.64 12.51 -8.95
N ALA A 23 45.47 13.15 -10.11
CA ALA A 23 44.18 13.25 -10.80
C ALA A 23 43.63 11.88 -11.21
N LYS A 24 44.49 10.95 -11.66
CA LYS A 24 44.08 9.57 -11.98
C LYS A 24 43.67 8.78 -10.73
N GLY A 25 44.38 8.95 -9.61
CA GLY A 25 44.03 8.32 -8.33
C GLY A 25 42.69 8.83 -7.79
N LEU A 26 42.49 10.15 -7.79
CA LEU A 26 41.23 10.77 -7.41
C LEU A 26 40.09 10.38 -8.37
N GLY A 27 40.36 10.32 -9.67
CA GLY A 27 39.39 9.87 -10.67
C GLY A 27 39.00 8.40 -10.49
N ALA A 28 39.95 7.53 -10.17
CA ALA A 28 39.68 6.12 -9.86
C ALA A 28 38.87 5.95 -8.57
N ALA A 29 39.17 6.75 -7.53
CA ALA A 29 38.39 6.76 -6.29
C ALA A 29 36.96 7.28 -6.52
N ALA A 30 36.80 8.35 -7.32
CA ALA A 30 35.50 8.87 -7.70
C ALA A 30 34.69 7.85 -8.53
N MET A 31 35.32 7.20 -9.51
CA MET A 31 34.72 6.11 -10.27
C MET A 31 34.35 4.92 -9.40
N ALA A 32 35.21 4.52 -8.46
CA ALA A 32 34.90 3.45 -7.51
C ALA A 32 33.70 3.82 -6.63
N SER A 33 33.59 5.07 -6.17
CA SER A 33 32.43 5.56 -5.41
C SER A 33 31.13 5.53 -6.23
N LEU A 34 31.21 5.91 -7.51
CA LEU A 34 30.07 5.88 -8.44
C LEU A 34 29.66 4.46 -8.85
N VAL A 35 30.64 3.55 -9.03
CA VAL A 35 30.42 2.15 -9.46
C VAL A 35 30.05 1.23 -8.30
N GLN A 36 30.44 1.53 -7.06
CA GLN A 36 29.99 0.76 -5.89
C GLN A 36 28.54 1.07 -5.48
N HIS A 37 28.00 2.23 -5.84
CA HIS A 37 26.60 2.58 -5.55
C HIS A 37 25.55 1.63 -6.16
N PRO A 38 25.72 1.06 -7.37
CA PRO A 38 24.78 0.06 -7.88
C PRO A 38 25.03 -1.38 -7.38
N ALA A 39 26.23 -1.73 -6.93
CA ALA A 39 26.59 -3.13 -6.64
C ALA A 39 26.43 -3.55 -5.17
N GLN A 40 26.36 -2.58 -4.24
CA GLN A 40 26.26 -2.83 -2.80
C GLN A 40 25.08 -2.11 -2.18
N ALA A 41 24.01 -1.95 -2.96
CA ALA A 41 22.74 -1.53 -2.43
C ALA A 41 22.17 -2.66 -1.57
N GLU A 42 22.46 -2.63 -0.26
CA GLU A 42 21.46 -2.97 0.75
C GLU A 42 20.27 -2.02 0.52
N SER A 43 19.47 -2.39 -0.48
CA SER A 43 18.19 -1.82 -0.90
C SER A 43 17.05 -2.69 -0.39
N GLY A 44 17.37 -3.92 0.03
CA GLY A 44 16.44 -4.81 0.70
C GLY A 44 16.12 -4.30 2.09
N GLY A 45 14.84 -4.33 2.43
CA GLY A 45 14.39 -4.21 3.82
C GLY A 45 14.86 -5.42 4.64
N VAL A 46 14.35 -5.55 5.86
CA VAL A 46 14.84 -6.55 6.82
C VAL A 46 14.76 -8.00 6.30
N LEU A 47 13.93 -8.26 5.29
CA LEU A 47 13.75 -9.59 4.73
C LEU A 47 14.80 -9.99 3.67
N ASN A 48 15.67 -9.08 3.22
CA ASN A 48 16.68 -9.34 2.18
C ASN A 48 16.12 -10.03 0.92
N GLY A 49 14.84 -9.77 0.59
CA GLY A 49 14.11 -10.38 -0.51
C GLY A 49 12.87 -11.18 -0.06
N GLY A 50 12.02 -11.57 -1.02
CA GLY A 50 10.87 -12.43 -0.76
C GLY A 50 11.22 -13.92 -0.86
N HIS A 51 10.43 -14.79 -0.23
CA HIS A 51 10.56 -16.25 -0.40
C HIS A 51 10.38 -16.71 -1.85
N PHE A 52 9.63 -15.93 -2.64
CA PHE A 52 9.38 -16.17 -4.05
C PHE A 52 9.78 -14.95 -4.88
N PRO A 53 10.19 -15.13 -6.14
CA PRO A 53 10.40 -14.02 -7.06
C PRO A 53 9.12 -13.19 -7.21
N ALA A 54 9.22 -11.88 -6.97
CA ALA A 54 8.10 -10.96 -7.12
C ALA A 54 7.68 -10.89 -8.61
N ARG A 55 6.40 -11.16 -8.88
CA ARG A 55 5.82 -11.00 -10.23
C ARG A 55 5.43 -9.55 -10.52
N ALA A 56 4.92 -8.85 -9.50
CA ALA A 56 4.58 -7.43 -9.57
C ALA A 56 5.75 -6.57 -9.08
N LYS A 57 6.10 -5.53 -9.82
CA LYS A 57 7.19 -4.59 -9.46
C LYS A 57 6.69 -3.37 -8.68
N ARG A 58 5.41 -3.03 -8.82
CA ARG A 58 4.78 -1.83 -8.24
C ARG A 58 3.32 -2.15 -7.91
N VAL A 59 2.83 -1.58 -6.81
CA VAL A 59 1.44 -1.72 -6.37
C VAL A 59 0.88 -0.32 -6.15
N ILE A 60 -0.30 -0.05 -6.70
CA ILE A 60 -1.08 1.15 -6.38
C ILE A 60 -2.24 0.69 -5.51
N TRP A 61 -2.27 1.17 -4.27
CA TRP A 61 -3.33 0.86 -3.32
C TRP A 61 -4.28 2.06 -3.20
N LEU A 62 -5.54 1.87 -3.61
CA LEU A 62 -6.57 2.89 -3.55
C LEU A 62 -7.57 2.54 -2.44
N PHE A 63 -7.47 3.23 -1.31
CA PHE A 63 -8.47 3.13 -0.24
C PHE A 63 -9.55 4.19 -0.44
N MET A 64 -10.74 3.76 -0.86
CA MET A 64 -11.85 4.68 -1.17
C MET A 64 -12.78 4.83 0.04
N ALA A 65 -12.44 5.72 0.98
CA ALA A 65 -13.32 5.97 2.12
C ALA A 65 -14.65 6.59 1.66
N GLY A 66 -15.78 6.04 2.11
CA GLY A 66 -17.10 6.49 1.66
C GLY A 66 -17.44 6.10 0.22
N ALA A 67 -16.76 5.10 -0.35
CA ALA A 67 -17.20 4.48 -1.60
C ALA A 67 -18.63 3.92 -1.50
N PRO A 68 -19.32 3.73 -2.65
CA PRO A 68 -20.62 3.08 -2.68
C PRO A 68 -20.60 1.70 -2.02
N SER A 69 -21.76 1.27 -1.52
CA SER A 69 -21.91 -0.04 -0.88
C SER A 69 -21.48 -1.17 -1.82
N HIS A 70 -20.84 -2.21 -1.28
CA HIS A 70 -20.52 -3.42 -2.03
C HIS A 70 -21.79 -4.12 -2.54
N LEU A 71 -22.87 -4.05 -1.77
CA LEU A 71 -24.20 -4.58 -2.12
C LEU A 71 -24.82 -3.87 -3.32
N ASP A 72 -24.42 -2.62 -3.58
CA ASP A 72 -24.92 -1.81 -4.70
C ASP A 72 -23.98 -1.83 -5.92
N THR A 73 -22.85 -2.52 -5.83
CA THR A 73 -21.79 -2.46 -6.86
C THR A 73 -21.43 -3.84 -7.41
N PHE A 74 -20.97 -4.76 -6.57
CA PHE A 74 -20.37 -6.03 -7.02
C PHE A 74 -20.94 -7.27 -6.33
N ASP A 75 -21.82 -7.10 -5.33
CA ASP A 75 -22.34 -8.20 -4.52
C ASP A 75 -23.85 -8.42 -4.75
N TYR A 76 -24.16 -9.03 -5.89
CA TYR A 76 -25.53 -9.34 -6.27
C TYR A 76 -26.15 -10.41 -5.39
N LYS A 77 -27.28 -10.08 -4.75
CA LYS A 77 -28.04 -10.99 -3.88
C LYS A 77 -29.53 -10.98 -4.29
N PRO A 78 -29.93 -11.75 -5.32
CA PRO A 78 -31.28 -11.71 -5.88
C PRO A 78 -32.37 -12.01 -4.86
N GLU A 79 -32.16 -12.98 -3.97
CA GLU A 79 -33.13 -13.40 -2.96
C GLU A 79 -33.45 -12.29 -1.95
N MET A 80 -32.60 -11.27 -1.81
CA MET A 80 -32.81 -10.18 -0.84
C MET A 80 -34.02 -9.30 -1.19
N VAL A 81 -34.49 -9.33 -2.43
CA VAL A 81 -35.72 -8.65 -2.85
C VAL A 81 -36.92 -9.15 -2.05
N ASP A 82 -37.01 -10.46 -1.82
CA ASP A 82 -38.10 -11.07 -1.04
C ASP A 82 -38.01 -10.73 0.46
N TRP A 83 -36.89 -10.18 0.91
CA TRP A 83 -36.66 -9.75 2.29
C TRP A 83 -36.91 -8.26 2.51
N PHE A 84 -37.26 -7.50 1.47
CA PHE A 84 -37.50 -6.07 1.60
C PHE A 84 -38.55 -5.77 2.68
N ASN A 85 -38.21 -4.83 3.57
CA ASN A 85 -39.05 -4.35 4.68
C ASN A 85 -39.42 -5.42 5.74
N LYS A 86 -38.90 -6.65 5.63
CA LYS A 86 -38.93 -7.62 6.73
C LYS A 86 -37.89 -7.22 7.77
N ASP A 87 -38.20 -7.45 9.05
CA ASP A 87 -37.24 -7.19 10.11
C ASP A 87 -36.09 -8.21 10.08
N LEU A 88 -34.89 -7.73 10.43
CA LEU A 88 -33.68 -8.55 10.52
C LEU A 88 -33.93 -9.76 11.45
N PRO A 89 -33.80 -11.00 10.96
CA PRO A 89 -34.02 -12.19 11.78
C PRO A 89 -33.05 -12.27 12.96
N GLU A 90 -33.54 -12.73 14.11
CA GLU A 90 -32.69 -12.92 15.30
C GLU A 90 -31.57 -13.94 15.04
N SER A 91 -31.81 -14.93 14.17
CA SER A 91 -30.80 -15.91 13.75
C SER A 91 -29.60 -15.29 13.03
N VAL A 92 -29.77 -14.11 12.42
CA VAL A 92 -28.71 -13.34 11.78
C VAL A 92 -28.14 -12.32 12.78
N ARG A 93 -29.01 -11.63 13.52
CA ARG A 93 -28.61 -10.60 14.48
C ARG A 93 -27.70 -11.15 15.57
N LYS A 94 -27.99 -12.33 16.14
CA LYS A 94 -27.18 -13.01 17.16
C LYS A 94 -26.63 -12.09 18.26
N GLY A 95 -27.39 -11.09 18.69
CA GLY A 95 -26.93 -10.09 19.68
C GLY A 95 -25.75 -9.20 19.26
N GLN A 96 -25.46 -9.07 17.95
CA GLN A 96 -24.41 -8.19 17.43
C GLN A 96 -24.57 -6.75 17.92
N ARG A 97 -23.44 -6.10 18.21
CA ARG A 97 -23.41 -4.71 18.68
C ARG A 97 -23.91 -3.77 17.57
N LEU A 98 -24.94 -2.98 17.88
CA LEU A 98 -25.42 -1.94 16.97
C LEU A 98 -24.63 -0.64 17.17
N THR A 99 -24.61 0.18 16.12
CA THR A 99 -24.13 1.56 16.23
C THR A 99 -25.06 2.36 17.13
N THR A 100 -24.58 3.43 17.74
CA THR A 100 -25.42 4.36 18.51
C THR A 100 -26.51 5.00 17.66
N MET A 101 -26.32 5.08 16.34
CA MET A 101 -27.29 5.66 15.40
C MET A 101 -28.49 4.74 15.14
N THR A 102 -28.32 3.44 15.32
CA THR A 102 -29.37 2.43 15.02
C THR A 102 -29.86 1.70 16.27
N ALA A 103 -29.15 1.76 17.39
CA ALA A 103 -29.49 1.03 18.62
C ALA A 103 -30.89 1.32 19.19
N SER A 104 -31.42 2.54 18.96
CA SER A 104 -32.75 2.96 19.43
C SER A 104 -33.86 2.74 18.40
N GLN A 105 -33.57 2.16 17.24
CA GLN A 105 -34.61 1.87 16.24
C GLN A 105 -35.55 0.79 16.77
N ALA A 106 -36.85 1.02 16.61
CA ALA A 106 -37.88 0.05 16.98
C ALA A 106 -37.88 -1.19 16.09
N ARG A 107 -37.42 -1.04 14.84
CA ARG A 107 -37.41 -2.05 13.79
C ARG A 107 -36.11 -1.96 12.99
N PHE A 108 -35.69 -3.08 12.43
CA PHE A 108 -34.47 -3.19 11.62
C PHE A 108 -34.86 -3.73 10.24
N PRO A 109 -35.57 -2.93 9.42
CA PRO A 109 -36.04 -3.38 8.13
C PRO A 109 -34.87 -3.63 7.18
N ILE A 110 -34.90 -4.76 6.51
CA ILE A 110 -33.93 -5.10 5.47
C ILE A 110 -34.23 -4.27 4.21
N ALA A 111 -33.18 -3.63 3.67
CA ALA A 111 -33.22 -2.91 2.41
C ALA A 111 -32.22 -3.57 1.43
N PRO A 112 -32.70 -4.29 0.39
CA PRO A 112 -31.85 -4.80 -0.67
C PRO A 112 -31.37 -3.65 -1.56
N SER A 113 -30.39 -3.94 -2.41
CA SER A 113 -30.03 -3.00 -3.47
C SER A 113 -31.23 -2.73 -4.38
N MET A 114 -31.41 -1.46 -4.74
CA MET A 114 -32.44 -1.02 -5.69
C MET A 114 -31.94 -0.99 -7.14
N PHE A 115 -30.63 -1.20 -7.35
CA PHE A 115 -30.01 -1.13 -8.66
C PHE A 115 -30.08 -2.46 -9.39
N ARG A 116 -30.11 -2.39 -10.72
CA ARG A 116 -30.04 -3.57 -11.57
C ARG A 116 -28.62 -4.09 -11.66
N PHE A 117 -28.50 -5.41 -11.80
CA PHE A 117 -27.23 -6.11 -12.01
C PHE A 117 -27.30 -6.89 -13.31
N ASP A 118 -26.25 -6.77 -14.11
CA ASP A 118 -26.06 -7.54 -15.34
C ASP A 118 -24.76 -8.34 -15.25
N GLN A 119 -24.67 -9.45 -15.97
CA GLN A 119 -23.44 -10.24 -16.06
C GLN A 119 -22.49 -9.65 -17.10
N TYR A 120 -21.20 -9.59 -16.76
CA TYR A 120 -20.16 -9.08 -17.64
C TYR A 120 -19.01 -10.08 -17.81
N GLY A 121 -18.40 -10.06 -18.99
CA GLY A 121 -17.23 -10.85 -19.33
C GLY A 121 -17.48 -12.35 -19.40
N GLU A 122 -16.42 -13.09 -19.68
CA GLU A 122 -16.40 -14.55 -19.65
C GLU A 122 -16.52 -15.09 -18.21
N SER A 123 -16.06 -14.30 -17.22
CA SER A 123 -16.23 -14.59 -15.80
C SER A 123 -17.69 -14.62 -15.35
N GLY A 124 -18.62 -14.05 -16.13
CA GLY A 124 -20.05 -13.97 -15.81
C GLY A 124 -20.33 -13.18 -14.52
N LYS A 125 -19.41 -12.28 -14.15
CA LYS A 125 -19.50 -11.52 -12.89
C LYS A 125 -20.69 -10.56 -12.96
N TYR A 126 -21.57 -10.63 -11.97
CA TYR A 126 -22.63 -9.65 -11.78
C TYR A 126 -22.05 -8.31 -11.30
N VAL A 127 -22.34 -7.24 -12.04
CA VAL A 127 -21.96 -5.86 -11.71
C VAL A 127 -23.17 -4.96 -11.87
N SER A 128 -23.32 -4.01 -10.96
CA SER A 128 -24.41 -3.03 -10.94
C SER A 128 -24.37 -2.10 -12.15
N GLU A 129 -25.55 -1.69 -12.61
CA GLU A 129 -25.74 -0.70 -13.68
C GLU A 129 -25.07 0.66 -13.39
N LEU A 130 -24.67 0.92 -12.14
CA LEU A 130 -23.93 2.10 -11.73
C LEU A 130 -22.49 2.13 -12.28
N LEU A 131 -21.91 0.97 -12.59
CA LEU A 131 -20.50 0.85 -12.98
C LEU A 131 -20.33 0.06 -14.30
N PRO A 132 -21.02 0.41 -15.39
CA PRO A 132 -21.05 -0.41 -16.61
C PRO A 132 -19.68 -0.50 -17.28
N LYS A 133 -18.88 0.58 -17.20
CA LYS A 133 -17.50 0.59 -17.71
C LYS A 133 -16.58 -0.31 -16.89
N THR A 134 -16.74 -0.33 -15.57
CA THR A 134 -15.99 -1.25 -14.72
C THR A 134 -16.43 -2.70 -14.97
N GLY A 135 -17.73 -2.93 -15.15
CA GLY A 135 -18.28 -4.21 -15.56
C GLY A 135 -17.64 -4.74 -16.85
N SER A 136 -17.47 -3.89 -17.87
CA SER A 136 -16.84 -4.30 -19.13
C SER A 136 -15.39 -4.79 -19.03
N MET A 137 -14.73 -4.55 -17.89
CA MET A 137 -13.37 -5.02 -17.58
C MET A 137 -13.37 -6.15 -16.54
N SER A 138 -14.50 -6.83 -16.31
CA SER A 138 -14.64 -7.84 -15.24
C SER A 138 -13.59 -8.94 -15.30
N ASP A 139 -13.17 -9.34 -16.51
CA ASP A 139 -12.18 -10.42 -16.70
C ASP A 139 -10.74 -9.98 -16.42
N ASP A 140 -10.47 -8.66 -16.41
CA ASP A 140 -9.18 -8.08 -16.02
C ASP A 140 -9.11 -7.80 -14.50
N LEU A 141 -10.22 -8.01 -13.78
CA LEU A 141 -10.36 -7.67 -12.37
C LEU A 141 -10.51 -8.94 -11.51
N ALA A 142 -9.78 -8.97 -10.40
CA ALA A 142 -9.97 -9.97 -9.35
C ALA A 142 -10.88 -9.41 -8.25
N PHE A 143 -12.04 -10.02 -8.06
CA PHE A 143 -12.99 -9.67 -7.01
C PHE A 143 -12.74 -10.51 -5.75
N ILE A 144 -12.42 -9.88 -4.64
CA ILE A 144 -12.24 -10.56 -3.34
C ILE A 144 -13.45 -10.22 -2.46
N GLN A 145 -14.38 -11.16 -2.34
CA GLN A 145 -15.61 -11.03 -1.54
C GLN A 145 -15.60 -11.87 -0.26
N THR A 146 -14.45 -12.47 0.07
CA THR A 146 -14.28 -13.34 1.25
C THR A 146 -13.84 -12.58 2.51
N VAL A 147 -13.67 -11.26 2.42
CA VAL A 147 -13.22 -10.43 3.54
C VAL A 147 -14.41 -10.08 4.44
N TRP A 148 -14.20 -10.15 5.75
CA TRP A 148 -15.17 -9.76 6.76
C TRP A 148 -14.49 -8.98 7.88
N THR A 149 -15.26 -8.23 8.67
CA THR A 149 -14.77 -7.47 9.82
C THR A 149 -15.81 -7.46 10.94
N GLU A 150 -15.35 -7.39 12.18
CA GLU A 150 -16.17 -7.20 13.38
C GLU A 150 -16.37 -5.72 13.73
N ALA A 151 -15.66 -4.84 13.02
CA ALA A 151 -15.70 -3.40 13.25
C ALA A 151 -17.06 -2.83 12.79
N ILE A 152 -17.84 -2.32 13.74
CA ILE A 152 -19.18 -1.77 13.47
C ILE A 152 -19.16 -0.31 13.02
N ASN A 153 -18.03 0.39 13.19
CA ASN A 153 -17.87 1.82 12.93
C ASN A 153 -16.81 2.04 11.85
N HIS A 154 -16.95 3.14 11.11
CA HIS A 154 -16.04 3.49 10.02
C HIS A 154 -14.56 3.55 10.47
N ASP A 155 -14.22 4.36 11.47
CA ASP A 155 -12.81 4.56 11.85
C ASP A 155 -12.09 3.28 12.34
N PRO A 156 -12.68 2.44 13.22
CA PRO A 156 -12.10 1.12 13.55
C PRO A 156 -11.99 0.19 12.34
N ALA A 157 -12.95 0.21 11.41
CA ALA A 157 -12.89 -0.63 10.20
C ALA A 157 -11.77 -0.20 9.25
N ILE A 158 -11.56 1.11 9.09
CA ILE A 158 -10.47 1.67 8.28
C ILE A 158 -9.12 1.36 8.94
N THR A 159 -9.04 1.49 10.26
CA THR A 159 -7.82 1.11 11.00
C THR A 159 -7.53 -0.38 10.82
N TYR A 160 -8.57 -1.23 10.82
CA TYR A 160 -8.43 -2.67 10.61
C TYR A 160 -7.90 -3.02 9.23
N ILE A 161 -8.45 -2.46 8.16
CA ILE A 161 -7.97 -2.78 6.80
C ILE A 161 -6.55 -2.26 6.56
N GLN A 162 -6.18 -1.14 7.17
CA GLN A 162 -4.85 -0.56 7.00
C GLN A 162 -3.79 -1.23 7.89
N THR A 163 -4.13 -1.73 9.09
CA THR A 163 -3.15 -2.19 10.09
C THR A 163 -3.34 -3.63 10.58
N GLY A 164 -4.42 -4.29 10.18
CA GLY A 164 -4.83 -5.60 10.69
C GLY A 164 -5.37 -5.59 12.13
N ASN A 165 -5.62 -4.42 12.73
CA ASN A 165 -6.19 -4.29 14.07
C ASN A 165 -7.15 -3.09 14.15
N GLN A 166 -8.22 -3.21 14.93
CA GLN A 166 -9.20 -2.14 15.14
C GLN A 166 -8.69 -1.07 16.10
N ILE A 167 -7.69 -1.40 16.93
CA ILE A 167 -7.05 -0.47 17.87
C ILE A 167 -5.85 0.21 17.17
N PRO A 168 -5.77 1.54 17.17
CA PRO A 168 -4.64 2.30 16.65
C PRO A 168 -3.29 1.91 17.26
N GLY A 169 -2.21 2.18 16.52
CA GLY A 169 -0.83 2.05 17.00
C GLY A 169 -0.01 0.95 16.33
N ARG A 170 -0.65 0.11 15.49
CA ARG A 170 0.07 -0.87 14.67
C ARG A 170 0.57 -0.25 13.36
N PRO A 171 1.68 -0.75 12.80
CA PRO A 171 2.16 -0.32 11.51
C PRO A 171 1.15 -0.66 10.42
N THR A 172 1.04 0.24 9.45
CA THR A 172 0.15 0.08 8.31
C THR A 172 0.72 -0.89 7.27
N LEU A 173 -0.12 -1.36 6.34
CA LEU A 173 0.30 -2.21 5.24
C LEU A 173 1.47 -1.60 4.46
N GLY A 174 1.39 -0.30 4.16
CA GLY A 174 2.47 0.43 3.48
C GLY A 174 3.76 0.45 4.30
N ALA A 175 3.67 0.70 5.61
CA ALA A 175 4.83 0.67 6.51
C ALA A 175 5.48 -0.72 6.61
N TRP A 176 4.69 -1.79 6.66
CA TRP A 176 5.20 -3.17 6.65
C TRP A 176 5.91 -3.51 5.35
N VAL A 177 5.37 -3.08 4.22
CA VAL A 177 5.97 -3.31 2.90
C VAL A 177 7.28 -2.54 2.78
N SER A 178 7.30 -1.26 3.18
CA SER A 178 8.52 -0.43 3.18
C SER A 178 9.59 -1.01 4.12
N TYR A 179 9.24 -1.41 5.34
CA TYR A 179 10.19 -1.98 6.30
C TYR A 179 10.73 -3.36 5.86
N GLY A 180 9.84 -4.22 5.35
CA GLY A 180 10.19 -5.59 5.00
C GLY A 180 10.97 -5.69 3.69
N LEU A 181 10.54 -4.98 2.65
CA LEU A 181 11.11 -5.07 1.31
C LEU A 181 12.12 -3.96 0.99
N GLY A 182 12.06 -2.83 1.70
CA GLY A 182 12.97 -1.71 1.52
C GLY A 182 12.68 -0.89 0.27
N THR A 183 13.69 -0.13 -0.16
CA THR A 183 13.58 0.82 -1.26
C THR A 183 14.31 0.35 -2.50
N MET A 184 13.66 0.44 -3.66
CA MET A 184 14.36 0.35 -4.94
C MET A 184 14.97 1.70 -5.37
N ASN A 185 14.63 2.81 -4.71
CA ASN A 185 15.05 4.15 -5.09
C ASN A 185 15.24 5.04 -3.86
N ARG A 186 16.51 5.26 -3.47
CA ARG A 186 16.86 6.13 -2.34
C ARG A 186 16.50 7.61 -2.52
N ASN A 187 16.12 8.03 -3.73
CA ASN A 187 15.77 9.43 -4.02
C ASN A 187 14.28 9.75 -3.80
N LEU A 188 13.43 8.75 -3.53
CA LEU A 188 12.00 8.95 -3.30
C LEU A 188 11.55 8.20 -2.03
N PRO A 189 10.51 8.69 -1.33
CA PRO A 189 9.90 7.93 -0.24
C PRO A 189 9.34 6.59 -0.72
N ASP A 190 9.48 5.55 0.11
CA ASP A 190 9.01 4.18 -0.21
C ASP A 190 7.51 4.02 -0.08
N PHE A 191 6.90 4.86 0.76
CA PHE A 191 5.49 4.90 1.00
C PHE A 191 5.06 6.36 0.86
N VAL A 192 4.08 6.61 -0.01
CA VAL A 192 3.54 7.93 -0.30
C VAL A 192 2.04 7.87 -0.22
N VAL A 193 1.45 8.77 0.58
CA VAL A 193 0.01 8.94 0.67
C VAL A 193 -0.40 10.18 -0.13
N LEU A 194 -1.39 9.99 -1.01
CA LEU A 194 -2.02 11.08 -1.72
C LEU A 194 -3.44 11.27 -1.17
N ASN A 195 -3.68 12.43 -0.56
CA ASN A 195 -5.00 12.83 -0.10
C ASN A 195 -5.63 13.84 -1.07
N CYS A 196 -6.91 13.69 -1.36
CA CYS A 196 -7.63 14.60 -2.26
C CYS A 196 -7.98 15.91 -1.54
N GLU A 197 -7.32 17.02 -1.88
CA GLU A 197 -7.73 18.38 -1.51
C GLU A 197 -8.62 19.03 -2.60
N PRO A 198 -9.51 20.01 -2.29
CA PRO A 198 -9.75 20.67 -1.00
C PRO A 198 -10.82 19.99 -0.12
N ARG A 199 -11.51 18.96 -0.63
CA ARG A 199 -12.50 18.17 0.11
C ARG A 199 -11.84 16.93 0.70
N GLY A 200 -10.88 17.15 1.59
CA GLY A 200 -10.19 16.07 2.30
C GLY A 200 -11.20 15.14 2.96
N GLN A 201 -11.04 13.83 2.77
CA GLN A 201 -11.77 12.86 3.56
C GLN A 201 -11.33 13.03 5.03
N ALA A 202 -12.26 12.93 5.98
CA ALA A 202 -11.98 13.05 7.42
C ALA A 202 -11.25 11.80 7.96
N LEU A 203 -10.08 11.52 7.38
CA LEU A 203 -9.20 10.42 7.71
C LEU A 203 -8.06 10.91 8.59
N TYR A 204 -7.71 10.12 9.60
CA TYR A 204 -6.63 10.45 10.52
C TYR A 204 -5.27 10.04 9.96
N SER A 205 -4.24 10.86 10.21
CA SER A 205 -2.83 10.57 9.83
C SER A 205 -2.33 9.19 10.30
N ARG A 206 -2.85 8.68 11.42
CA ARG A 206 -2.53 7.34 11.94
C ARG A 206 -2.80 6.21 10.95
N LEU A 207 -3.67 6.40 9.96
CA LEU A 207 -4.02 5.39 8.96
C LEU A 207 -2.90 5.11 7.95
N TRP A 208 -1.83 5.90 8.00
CA TRP A 208 -0.64 5.76 7.15
C TRP A 208 0.67 5.81 7.94
N GLY A 209 0.59 5.62 9.26
CA GLY A 209 1.76 5.67 10.15
C GLY A 209 2.58 4.37 10.17
N SER A 210 3.82 4.50 10.65
CA SER A 210 4.73 3.37 10.90
C SER A 210 4.44 2.63 12.22
N GLY A 211 3.57 3.15 13.09
CA GLY A 211 3.30 2.54 14.40
C GLY A 211 4.58 2.48 15.26
N PHE A 212 4.97 1.28 15.67
CA PHE A 212 6.23 1.03 16.39
C PHE A 212 7.45 0.84 15.47
N LEU A 213 7.28 0.81 14.15
CA LEU A 213 8.41 0.79 13.21
C LEU A 213 9.04 2.19 13.10
N PRO A 214 10.31 2.29 12.69
CA PRO A 214 10.97 3.57 12.45
C PRO A 214 10.12 4.51 11.58
N SER A 215 10.10 5.79 11.94
CA SER A 215 9.23 6.79 11.30
C SER A 215 9.47 6.99 9.81
N VAL A 216 10.65 6.61 9.30
CA VAL A 216 11.01 6.63 7.87
C VAL A 216 10.09 5.75 7.00
N HIS A 217 9.34 4.83 7.60
CA HIS A 217 8.37 3.98 6.91
C HIS A 217 6.93 4.52 6.97
N SER A 218 6.71 5.74 7.48
CA SER A 218 5.40 6.40 7.42
C SER A 218 5.18 7.02 6.03
N GLY A 219 3.92 7.06 5.59
CA GLY A 219 3.53 7.57 4.26
C GLY A 219 2.99 8.99 4.25
#